data_AF-A0A7K9VUW6-F1
#
_entry.id   AF-A0A7K9VUW6-F1
#
_cell.length_a   1.000
_cell.length_b   1.000
_cell.length_c   1.000
_cell.angle_alpha   90.00
_cell.angle_beta   90.00
_cell.angle_gamma   90.00
#
_symmetry.space_group_name_H-M   'P 1'
#
loop_
_entity.id
_entity.type
_entity.pdbx_description
1 polymer ?
#
loop_
_entity_poly.entity_id
_entity_poly.type
_entity_poly.pdbx_seq_one_letter_code
_entity_poly.pdbx_strand_id
1 'polypeptide(L)'
;FFSYFGTLDLGGLLLSPLEGRALPRPPPEALGGLRPGPLTLQDPFELSHNVAANVTPRTVSRFVRCCRDAARLCRGPQFLQKSRRGRPWGVMRLLLPGNPGNPEGKFLIPLPLRPPGEPGGVPHREACAAVRFVLSELLRCGCEPDGDLGVPGVPGGEGHLEGGTGESREELGS
;
A
#
# COMPACT_ATOMS: atom_id res chain seq x y z
N PHE A 1 11.50 -7.31 -0.29
CA PHE A 1 11.14 -6.86 1.08
C PHE A 1 9.88 -5.99 1.09
N PHE A 2 9.95 -4.71 0.68
CA PHE A 2 8.83 -3.76 0.83
C PHE A 2 7.52 -4.20 0.18
N SER A 3 7.55 -4.70 -1.06
CA SER A 3 6.35 -5.19 -1.72
C SER A 3 5.73 -6.39 -0.99
N TYR A 4 6.56 -7.31 -0.50
CA TYR A 4 6.13 -8.53 0.18
C TYR A 4 5.45 -8.20 1.52
N PHE A 5 6.14 -7.51 2.42
CA PHE A 5 5.57 -7.13 3.73
C PHE A 5 4.47 -6.07 3.63
N GLY A 6 4.40 -5.32 2.53
CA GLY A 6 3.30 -4.39 2.26
C GLY A 6 1.97 -5.07 1.90
N THR A 7 1.97 -6.34 1.49
CA THR A 7 0.76 -7.06 1.07
C THR A 7 0.26 -8.09 2.09
N LEU A 8 1.07 -8.46 3.08
CA LEU A 8 0.69 -9.47 4.07
C LEU A 8 -0.33 -8.96 5.10
N ASP A 9 -1.23 -9.84 5.50
CA ASP A 9 -1.98 -9.71 6.75
C ASP A 9 -1.14 -10.28 7.91
N LEU A 10 -0.32 -9.42 8.52
CA LEU A 10 0.58 -9.81 9.61
C LEU A 10 -0.15 -10.25 10.88
N GLY A 11 -1.42 -9.86 11.04
CA GLY A 11 -2.24 -10.27 12.18
C GLY A 11 -2.70 -11.72 12.10
N GLY A 12 -2.80 -12.29 10.89
CA GLY A 12 -3.18 -13.67 10.64
C GLY A 12 -2.00 -14.64 10.48
N LEU A 13 -0.76 -14.17 10.60
CA LEU A 13 0.44 -14.93 10.27
C LEU A 13 1.38 -15.13 11.47
N LEU A 14 2.09 -16.24 11.45
CA LEU A 14 3.27 -16.55 12.25
C LEU A 14 4.50 -16.51 11.33
N LEU A 15 5.39 -15.54 11.55
CA LEU A 15 6.67 -15.50 10.85
C LEU A 15 7.66 -16.38 11.59
N SER A 16 8.07 -17.50 11.00
CA SER A 16 9.01 -18.44 11.61
C SER A 16 10.33 -18.45 10.84
N PRO A 17 11.42 -17.90 11.41
CA PRO A 17 12.75 -17.99 10.82
C PRO A 17 13.25 -19.44 10.71
N LEU A 18 12.86 -20.30 11.66
CA LEU A 18 13.21 -21.73 11.65
C LEU A 18 12.67 -22.43 10.40
N GLU A 19 11.43 -22.13 10.02
CA GLU A 19 10.78 -22.67 8.82
C GLU A 19 11.09 -21.85 7.55
N GLY A 20 11.72 -20.68 7.70
CA GLY A 20 12.03 -19.77 6.59
C GLY A 20 10.81 -19.20 5.87
N ARG A 21 9.61 -19.24 6.46
CA ARG A 21 8.36 -18.81 5.82
C ARG A 21 7.35 -18.21 6.79
N ALA A 22 6.37 -17.51 6.22
CA ALA A 22 5.17 -17.09 6.92
C ALA A 22 4.16 -18.25 6.94
N LEU A 23 3.76 -18.67 8.14
CA LEU A 23 2.78 -19.72 8.37
C LEU A 23 1.43 -19.08 8.73
N PRO A 24 0.29 -19.71 8.39
CA PRO A 24 -0.99 -19.35 8.99
C PRO A 24 -0.89 -19.42 10.51
N ARG A 25 -1.49 -18.46 11.22
CA ARG A 25 -1.49 -18.49 12.68
C ARG A 25 -2.17 -19.78 13.17
N PRO A 26 -1.48 -20.61 13.98
CA PRO A 26 -2.09 -21.80 14.55
C PRO A 26 -3.10 -21.43 15.66
N PRO A 27 -4.02 -22.35 16.00
CA PRO A 27 -4.93 -22.18 17.14
C PRO A 27 -4.18 -21.96 18.47
N PRO A 28 -4.80 -21.29 19.46
CA PRO A 28 -4.21 -21.03 20.78
C PRO A 28 -3.58 -22.25 21.45
N GLU A 29 -4.19 -23.43 21.29
CA GLU A 29 -3.76 -24.68 21.90
C GLU A 29 -2.44 -25.21 21.30
N ALA A 30 -2.20 -24.89 20.03
CA ALA A 30 -1.02 -25.32 19.27
C ALA A 30 0.14 -24.30 19.36
N LEU A 31 -0.06 -23.16 20.01
CA LEU A 31 0.95 -22.09 20.13
C LEU A 31 2.04 -22.40 21.16
N GLY A 32 1.91 -23.44 21.98
CA GLY A 32 2.99 -23.90 22.87
C GLY A 32 3.54 -22.82 23.81
N GLY A 33 2.69 -21.88 24.25
CA GLY A 33 3.08 -20.73 25.08
C GLY A 33 3.49 -19.47 24.30
N LEU A 34 3.61 -19.54 22.97
CA LEU A 34 3.84 -18.39 22.11
C LEU A 34 2.66 -17.41 22.21
N ARG A 35 2.91 -16.19 22.68
CA ARG A 35 1.88 -15.16 22.79
C ARG A 35 1.66 -14.46 21.44
N PRO A 36 0.53 -14.70 20.77
CA PRO A 36 0.24 -14.02 19.51
C PRO A 36 -0.04 -12.53 19.76
N GLY A 37 0.31 -11.71 18.77
CA GLY A 37 0.06 -10.28 18.79
C GLY A 37 -0.28 -9.75 17.40
N PRO A 38 -0.38 -8.42 17.23
CA PRO A 38 -0.61 -7.80 15.91
C PRO A 38 0.47 -8.16 14.87
N LEU A 39 1.66 -8.50 15.35
CA LEU A 39 2.74 -9.13 14.61
C LEU A 39 3.27 -10.30 15.47
N THR A 40 3.42 -11.47 14.87
CA THR A 40 4.00 -12.64 15.55
C THR A 40 5.24 -13.08 14.78
N LEU A 41 6.41 -12.78 15.34
CA LEU A 41 7.70 -13.21 14.82
C LEU A 41 8.33 -14.13 15.86
N GLN A 42 8.47 -15.40 15.49
CA GLN A 42 9.00 -16.42 16.38
C GLN A 42 10.51 -16.24 16.54
N ASP A 43 11.02 -16.38 17.76
CA ASP A 43 12.46 -16.52 17.98
C ASP A 43 12.96 -17.83 17.34
N PRO A 44 14.13 -17.85 16.68
CA PRO A 44 14.66 -19.05 16.03
C PRO A 44 15.05 -20.19 16.99
N PHE A 45 15.27 -19.90 18.28
CA PHE A 45 15.70 -20.87 19.28
C PHE A 45 14.64 -21.11 20.36
N GLU A 46 14.06 -20.03 20.89
CA GLU A 46 13.00 -20.10 21.90
C GLU A 46 11.62 -20.03 21.23
N LEU A 47 11.11 -21.16 20.75
CA LEU A 47 9.90 -21.21 19.92
C LEU A 47 8.61 -20.70 20.60
N SER A 48 8.59 -20.63 21.93
CA SER A 48 7.54 -20.01 22.75
C SER A 48 7.68 -18.49 22.89
N HIS A 49 8.73 -17.89 22.34
CA HIS A 49 9.03 -16.47 22.42
C HIS A 49 8.65 -15.75 21.13
N ASN A 50 7.82 -14.71 21.25
CA ASN A 50 7.50 -13.79 20.17
C ASN A 50 8.35 -12.53 20.34
N VAL A 51 9.38 -12.36 19.51
CA VAL A 51 10.27 -11.18 19.58
C VAL A 51 9.55 -9.87 19.27
N ALA A 52 8.36 -9.92 18.65
CA ALA A 52 7.54 -8.78 18.31
C ALA A 52 6.34 -8.58 19.27
N ALA A 53 6.34 -9.22 20.45
CA ALA A 53 5.21 -9.16 21.40
C ALA A 53 4.89 -7.74 21.90
N ASN A 54 5.87 -6.82 21.89
CA ASN A 54 5.69 -5.41 22.27
C ASN A 54 5.14 -4.52 21.13
N VAL A 55 4.95 -5.06 19.93
CA VAL A 55 4.52 -4.29 18.76
C VAL A 55 3.00 -4.10 18.80
N THR A 56 2.57 -2.83 18.80
CA THR A 56 1.15 -2.46 18.81
C THR A 56 0.50 -2.58 17.42
N PRO A 57 -0.85 -2.70 17.32
CA PRO A 57 -1.53 -2.71 16.03
C PRO A 57 -1.26 -1.44 15.19
N ARG A 58 -1.11 -0.30 15.87
CA ARG A 58 -0.78 0.98 15.25
C ARG A 58 0.60 0.95 14.60
N THR A 59 1.58 0.33 15.26
CA THR A 59 2.93 0.16 14.73
C THR A 59 2.94 -0.76 13.52
N VAL A 60 2.21 -1.89 13.56
CA VAL A 60 2.06 -2.80 12.41
C VAL A 60 1.41 -2.09 11.22
N SER A 61 0.32 -1.36 11.45
CA SER A 61 -0.37 -0.60 10.41
C SER A 61 0.55 0.44 9.76
N ARG A 62 1.34 1.16 10.56
CA ARG A 62 2.35 2.10 10.07
C ARG A 62 3.43 1.38 9.26
N PHE A 63 3.93 0.24 9.74
CA PHE A 63 4.94 -0.55 9.06
C PHE A 63 4.46 -1.04 7.69
N VAL A 64 3.28 -1.64 7.59
CA VAL A 64 2.69 -2.11 6.33
C VAL A 64 2.51 -0.94 5.35
N ARG A 65 2.01 0.20 5.83
CA ARG A 65 1.89 1.42 5.01
C ARG A 65 3.25 1.88 4.49
N CYS A 66 4.25 2.03 5.36
CA CYS A 66 5.60 2.42 4.97
C CYS A 66 6.20 1.43 3.96
N CYS A 67 5.93 0.13 4.10
CA CYS A 67 6.33 -0.87 3.11
C CYS A 67 5.64 -0.66 1.76
N ARG A 68 4.34 -0.35 1.72
CA ARG A 68 3.62 -0.03 0.46
C ARG A 68 4.18 1.23 -0.20
N ASP A 69 4.44 2.28 0.59
CA ASP A 69 5.01 3.54 0.10
C ASP A 69 6.42 3.33 -0.47
N ALA A 70 7.27 2.62 0.27
CA ALA A 70 8.62 2.27 -0.17
C ALA A 70 8.60 1.38 -1.41
N ALA A 71 7.68 0.42 -1.51
CA ALA A 71 7.53 -0.41 -2.70
C ALA A 71 7.18 0.41 -3.95
N ARG A 72 6.30 1.41 -3.82
CA ARG A 72 6.00 2.36 -4.91
C ARG A 72 7.22 3.18 -5.28
N LEU A 73 7.92 3.73 -4.28
CA LEU A 73 9.14 4.51 -4.49
C LEU A 73 10.21 3.71 -5.23
N CYS A 74 10.43 2.46 -4.85
CA CYS A 74 11.43 1.57 -5.45
C CYS A 74 11.17 1.26 -6.94
N ARG A 75 9.92 1.37 -7.41
CA ARG A 75 9.56 1.19 -8.83
C ARG A 75 9.72 2.47 -9.64
N GLY A 76 9.88 3.62 -8.99
CA GLY A 76 9.98 4.92 -9.64
C GLY A 76 11.37 5.23 -10.22
N PRO A 77 11.47 6.10 -11.23
CA PRO A 77 12.74 6.47 -11.88
C PRO A 77 13.71 7.15 -10.90
N GLN A 78 13.19 7.84 -9.89
CA GLN A 78 13.99 8.52 -8.86
C GLN A 78 14.72 7.54 -7.94
N PHE A 79 14.29 6.27 -7.90
CA PHE A 79 14.99 5.19 -7.20
C PHE A 79 15.95 4.44 -8.13
N LEU A 80 15.51 4.14 -9.36
CA LEU A 80 16.28 3.31 -10.29
C LEU A 80 17.40 4.08 -11.01
N GLN A 81 17.30 5.40 -11.17
CA GLN A 81 18.22 6.19 -11.96
C GLN A 81 18.95 7.25 -11.13
N LYS A 82 20.26 7.34 -11.33
CA LYS A 82 21.09 8.38 -10.73
C LYS A 82 20.69 9.76 -11.25
N SER A 83 20.44 10.67 -10.32
CA SER A 83 20.20 12.07 -10.67
C SER A 83 21.48 12.73 -11.21
N ARG A 84 21.37 13.43 -12.35
CA ARG A 84 22.46 14.24 -12.93
C ARG A 84 22.68 15.57 -12.22
N ARG A 85 21.72 16.00 -11.38
CA ARG A 85 21.69 17.35 -10.76
C ARG A 85 21.83 17.32 -9.24
N GLY A 86 22.58 16.36 -8.69
CA GLY A 86 22.82 16.24 -7.25
C GLY A 86 21.59 15.90 -6.37
N ARG A 87 20.39 15.77 -6.96
CA ARG A 87 19.18 15.40 -6.20
C ARG A 87 19.30 14.01 -5.55
N PRO A 88 18.76 13.80 -4.34
CA PRO A 88 18.72 12.48 -3.71
C PRO A 88 18.01 11.44 -4.61
N TRP A 89 18.61 10.26 -4.73
CA TRP A 89 18.13 9.16 -5.57
C TRP A 89 18.40 7.80 -4.89
N GLY A 90 17.80 6.73 -5.41
CA GLY A 90 18.01 5.37 -4.89
C GLY A 90 17.69 5.25 -3.40
N VAL A 91 18.54 4.54 -2.66
CA VAL A 91 18.37 4.31 -1.21
C VAL A 91 18.29 5.59 -0.40
N MET A 92 18.97 6.67 -0.82
CA MET A 92 18.91 7.95 -0.09
C MET A 92 17.46 8.44 0.06
N ARG A 93 16.60 8.19 -0.92
CA ARG A 93 15.18 8.58 -0.87
C ARG A 93 14.36 7.83 0.18
N LEU A 94 14.80 6.64 0.58
CA LEU A 94 14.20 5.90 1.69
C LEU A 94 14.69 6.39 3.06
N LEU A 95 15.91 6.95 3.11
CA LEU A 95 16.56 7.41 4.33
C LEU A 95 16.25 8.86 4.67
N LEU A 96 15.75 9.65 3.70
CA LEU A 96 15.28 10.98 3.98
C LEU A 96 14.18 10.90 5.04
N PRO A 97 14.24 11.73 6.09
CA PRO A 97 13.19 11.77 7.11
C PRO A 97 11.87 12.00 6.38
N GLY A 98 10.94 11.05 6.56
CA GLY A 98 9.67 11.09 5.87
C GLY A 98 9.03 12.44 6.10
N ASN A 99 8.70 13.15 5.02
CA ASN A 99 7.91 14.36 5.14
C ASN A 99 6.63 13.96 5.92
N PRO A 100 6.35 14.53 7.11
CA PRO A 100 5.08 14.29 7.78
C PRO A 100 3.88 14.70 6.92
N GLY A 101 4.12 15.41 5.80
CA GLY A 101 3.17 15.60 4.71
C GLY A 101 3.66 15.05 3.36
N ASN A 102 3.61 13.74 3.15
CA ASN A 102 3.15 13.32 1.82
C ASN A 102 1.71 13.84 1.71
N PRO A 103 1.36 14.74 0.76
CA PRO A 103 -0.02 15.20 0.60
C PRO A 103 -1.00 14.06 0.27
N GLU A 104 -0.49 12.88 -0.13
CA GLU A 104 -1.28 11.66 -0.31
C GLU A 104 -1.22 10.68 0.88
N GLY A 105 -0.66 11.11 2.00
CA GLY A 105 -0.49 10.30 3.19
C GLY A 105 -1.83 9.97 3.84
N LYS A 106 -2.43 8.84 3.46
CA LYS A 106 -3.62 8.26 4.13
C LYS A 106 -3.32 8.15 5.65
N PHE A 107 -3.91 9.06 6.42
CA PHE A 107 -3.84 9.09 7.87
C PHE A 107 -4.79 8.02 8.42
N LEU A 108 -4.25 7.08 9.20
CA LEU A 108 -5.05 6.01 9.79
C LEU A 108 -5.52 6.45 11.17
N ILE A 109 -6.84 6.55 11.33
CA ILE A 109 -7.50 6.81 12.60
C ILE A 109 -8.07 5.47 13.09
N PRO A 110 -7.59 4.93 14.22
CA PRO A 110 -8.22 3.76 14.82
C PRO A 110 -9.67 4.09 15.17
N LEU A 111 -10.61 3.35 14.59
CA LEU A 111 -12.01 3.45 14.98
C LEU A 111 -12.23 2.61 16.24
N PRO A 112 -13.01 3.07 17.22
CA PRO A 112 -13.32 2.32 18.44
C PRO A 112 -14.35 1.22 18.16
N LEU A 113 -14.09 0.40 17.15
CA LEU A 113 -14.96 -0.69 16.71
C LEU A 113 -14.36 -2.03 17.13
N ARG A 114 -15.21 -2.93 17.61
CA ARG A 114 -14.82 -4.31 17.88
C ARG A 114 -14.56 -5.06 16.57
N PRO A 115 -13.59 -5.99 16.53
CA PRO A 115 -13.23 -6.71 15.31
C PRO A 115 -14.43 -7.47 14.71
N PRO A 116 -14.51 -7.59 13.37
CA PRO A 116 -15.54 -8.41 12.74
C PRO A 116 -15.34 -9.88 13.13
N GLY A 117 -16.40 -10.51 13.65
CA GLY A 117 -16.39 -11.91 14.09
C GLY A 117 -16.45 -12.12 15.61
N GLU A 118 -16.28 -11.06 16.42
CA GLU A 118 -16.54 -11.11 17.87
C GLU A 118 -18.00 -10.77 18.21
N PRO A 119 -18.53 -11.23 19.36
CA PRO A 119 -19.84 -10.80 19.86
C PRO A 119 -19.89 -9.27 20.00
N GLY A 120 -20.75 -8.62 19.21
CA GLY A 120 -20.84 -7.15 19.16
C GLY A 120 -19.79 -6.46 18.27
N GLY A 121 -19.09 -7.22 17.42
CA GLY A 121 -18.28 -6.72 16.31
C GLY A 121 -19.13 -6.12 15.21
N VAL A 122 -18.72 -4.97 14.67
CA VAL A 122 -19.43 -4.32 13.56
C VAL A 122 -18.85 -4.82 12.24
N PRO A 123 -19.66 -5.34 11.31
CA PRO A 123 -19.19 -5.76 10.00
C PRO A 123 -18.48 -4.62 9.25
N HIS A 124 -17.40 -4.94 8.52
CA HIS A 124 -16.63 -3.94 7.76
C HIS A 124 -17.52 -3.09 6.83
N ARG A 125 -18.52 -3.70 6.18
CA ARG A 125 -19.48 -2.99 5.31
C ARG A 125 -20.25 -1.88 6.05
N GLU A 126 -20.60 -2.13 7.29
CA GLU A 126 -21.41 -1.23 8.11
C GLU A 126 -20.54 -0.10 8.68
N ALA A 127 -19.31 -0.44 9.10
CA ALA A 127 -18.30 0.55 9.44
C ALA A 127 -18.02 1.51 8.26
N CYS A 128 -17.85 0.97 7.05
CA CYS A 128 -17.67 1.78 5.84
C CYS A 128 -18.90 2.66 5.54
N ALA A 129 -20.11 2.13 5.67
CA ALA A 129 -21.34 2.89 5.47
C ALA A 129 -21.46 4.05 6.47
N ALA A 130 -21.17 3.80 7.75
CA ALA A 130 -21.17 4.82 8.80
C ALA A 130 -20.12 5.90 8.55
N VAL A 131 -18.89 5.52 8.18
CA VAL A 131 -17.83 6.48 7.81
C VAL A 131 -18.26 7.32 6.61
N ARG A 132 -18.82 6.71 5.56
CA ARG A 132 -19.33 7.43 4.39
C ARG A 132 -20.44 8.41 4.79
N PHE A 133 -21.38 8.00 5.63
CA PHE A 133 -22.46 8.86 6.12
C PHE A 133 -21.90 10.07 6.88
N VAL A 134 -20.97 9.87 7.81
CA VAL A 134 -20.34 10.99 8.54
C VAL A 134 -19.64 11.94 7.58
N LEU A 135 -18.83 11.42 6.66
CA LEU A 135 -18.08 12.26 5.71
C LEU A 135 -19.00 13.02 4.76
N SER A 136 -20.02 12.38 4.18
CA SER A 136 -20.89 12.99 3.17
C SER A 136 -22.07 13.79 3.74
N GLU A 137 -22.76 13.27 4.75
CA GLU A 137 -23.98 13.90 5.27
C GLU A 137 -23.71 14.89 6.40
N LEU A 138 -22.79 14.56 7.30
CA LEU A 138 -22.49 15.44 8.44
C LEU A 138 -21.39 16.46 8.11
N LEU A 139 -20.32 16.01 7.46
CA LEU A 139 -19.16 16.84 7.13
C LEU A 139 -19.19 17.41 5.71
N ARG A 140 -20.19 17.05 4.89
CA ARG A 140 -20.40 17.55 3.52
C ARG A 140 -19.18 17.40 2.59
N CYS A 141 -18.38 16.36 2.80
CA CYS A 141 -17.23 16.02 1.97
C CYS A 141 -17.67 15.30 0.68
N GLY A 142 -17.06 15.63 -0.46
CA GLY A 142 -17.17 14.85 -1.69
C GLY A 142 -16.46 13.50 -1.54
N CYS A 143 -17.21 12.40 -1.55
CA CYS A 143 -16.69 11.04 -1.33
C CYS A 143 -16.81 10.22 -2.61
N GLU A 144 -15.88 10.43 -3.54
CA GLU A 144 -15.77 9.57 -4.73
C GLU A 144 -15.19 8.20 -4.31
N PRO A 145 -15.80 7.07 -4.70
CA PRO A 145 -15.13 5.78 -4.58
C PRO A 145 -13.84 5.84 -5.40
N ASP A 146 -12.74 5.32 -4.84
CA ASP A 146 -11.43 5.23 -5.51
C ASP A 146 -11.69 4.61 -6.91
N GLY A 147 -11.53 5.44 -7.94
CA GLY A 147 -11.95 5.09 -9.30
C GLY A 147 -11.23 3.84 -9.78
N ASP A 148 -11.98 3.00 -10.49
CA ASP A 148 -11.43 1.98 -11.38
C ASP A 148 -10.23 2.58 -12.12
N LEU A 149 -9.07 1.93 -12.04
CA LEU A 149 -7.88 2.33 -12.79
C LEU A 149 -8.15 2.06 -14.27
N GLY A 150 -8.90 2.97 -14.89
CA GLY A 150 -9.12 3.05 -16.31
C GLY A 150 -7.77 3.11 -17.02
N VAL A 151 -7.51 2.05 -17.78
CA VAL A 151 -6.31 1.84 -18.59
C VAL A 151 -6.04 3.08 -19.46
N PRO A 152 -4.83 3.66 -19.44
CA PRO A 152 -4.46 4.70 -20.38
C PRO A 152 -4.09 4.08 -21.73
N GLY A 153 -4.88 4.39 -22.75
CA GLY A 153 -4.38 4.51 -24.12
C GLY A 153 -5.10 3.68 -25.18
N VAL A 154 -5.81 4.37 -26.08
CA VAL A 154 -5.58 4.28 -27.53
C VAL A 154 -5.92 5.65 -28.17
N PRO A 155 -4.98 6.38 -28.78
CA PRO A 155 -5.31 7.34 -29.83
C PRO A 155 -5.22 6.59 -31.16
N GLY A 156 -6.35 6.34 -31.81
CA GLY A 156 -6.33 5.61 -33.07
C GLY A 156 -7.67 5.54 -33.77
N GLY A 157 -7.88 6.47 -34.71
CA GLY A 157 -8.65 6.20 -35.92
C GLY A 157 -10.05 6.77 -35.98
N GLU A 158 -10.19 7.99 -36.46
CA GLU A 158 -11.27 8.33 -37.39
C GLU A 158 -10.65 9.08 -38.58
N GLY A 159 -10.73 8.45 -39.75
CA GLY A 159 -10.51 9.11 -41.04
C GLY A 159 -11.80 9.75 -41.54
N HIS A 160 -11.71 10.31 -42.75
CA HIS A 160 -12.79 10.94 -43.56
C HIS A 160 -13.01 12.43 -43.21
N LEU A 161 -12.95 13.45 -44.08
CA LEU A 161 -13.18 13.63 -45.53
C LEU A 161 -12.48 14.90 -46.07
N GLU A 162 -12.23 14.87 -47.39
CA GLU A 162 -12.15 15.98 -48.38
C GLU A 162 -11.15 17.13 -48.14
N GLY A 163 -10.40 17.63 -49.13
CA GLY A 163 -10.52 17.61 -50.58
C GLY A 163 -9.98 18.96 -51.08
N GLY A 164 -9.28 19.00 -52.22
CA GLY A 164 -8.94 20.27 -52.90
C GLY A 164 -7.50 20.45 -53.38
N THR A 165 -7.21 19.86 -54.53
CA THR A 165 -6.58 20.46 -55.73
C THR A 165 -5.43 21.47 -55.63
N GLY A 166 -4.36 21.13 -56.37
CA GLY A 166 -3.45 22.05 -57.09
C GLY A 166 -2.22 22.49 -56.29
N GLU A 167 -1.04 22.73 -56.83
CA GLU A 167 -0.48 22.64 -58.18
C GLU A 167 1.04 22.86 -57.98
N SER A 168 1.85 22.06 -58.67
CA SER A 168 3.22 22.33 -59.17
C SER A 168 4.42 22.78 -58.30
N ARG A 169 5.55 22.16 -58.71
CA ARG A 169 6.94 22.67 -58.89
C ARG A 169 7.96 22.56 -57.75
N GLU A 170 9.03 21.81 -58.09
CA GLU A 170 10.47 22.18 -58.08
C GLU A 170 11.07 22.68 -56.75
N GLU A 171 12.29 22.39 -56.30
CA GLU A 171 13.53 21.80 -56.83
C GLU A 171 14.50 21.62 -55.62
N LEU A 172 15.55 20.78 -55.77
CA LEU A 172 16.91 20.84 -55.15
C LEU A 172 17.04 21.06 -53.62
N GLY A 173 17.87 20.35 -52.87
CA GLY A 173 19.07 19.59 -53.18
C GLY A 173 19.98 19.58 -51.95
N SER A 174 20.66 18.44 -51.75
CA SER A 174 21.81 18.16 -50.86
C SER A 174 21.68 18.35 -49.36
#